data_AF-A0A1V2GT96-F1
#
_entry.id   AF-A0A1V2GT96-F1
#
_cell.length_a   1.000
_cell.length_b   1.000
_cell.length_c   1.000
_cell.angle_alpha   90.00
_cell.angle_beta   90.00
_cell.angle_gamma   90.00
#
_symmetry.space_group_name_H-M   'P 1'
#
loop_
_entity.id
_entity.type
_entity.pdbx_description
1 polymer ?
#
loop_
_entity_poly.entity_id
_entity_poly.type
_entity_poly.pdbx_seq_one_letter_code
_entity_poly.pdbx_strand_id
1 'polypeptide(L)'
;QEEEDAEALAGQLAERLAELERMREAARWLGTRPQLGQEVLERGDPESLVRQEQGALNAELPALLRAYVDALRRSNARRPYRPKPRKLWTVQEALDRLARLVGHLPEWGELQRFLPETLLDPVERRAALAATLIAGLEMARGGGIELRQEAAFGPILLRRRPGEAAEEPETAHDAAA
;
A
#
# COMPACT_ATOMS: atom_id res chain seq x y z
N GLN A 1 -43.37 40.94 -82.69
CA GLN A 1 -43.21 39.90 -81.63
C GLN A 1 -41.74 39.56 -81.45
N GLU A 2 -40.94 39.29 -82.49
CA GLU A 2 -39.47 39.08 -82.34
C GLU A 2 -38.67 40.33 -81.91
N GLU A 3 -39.12 41.55 -82.23
CA GLU A 3 -38.46 42.79 -81.79
C GLU A 3 -38.60 43.07 -80.28
N GLU A 4 -39.72 42.68 -79.65
CA GLU A 4 -39.93 42.84 -78.20
C GLU A 4 -38.99 41.94 -77.37
N ASP A 5 -38.67 40.74 -77.88
CA ASP A 5 -37.73 39.82 -77.21
C ASP A 5 -36.28 40.34 -77.26
N ALA A 6 -35.86 40.92 -78.39
CA ALA A 6 -34.51 41.50 -78.55
C ALA A 6 -34.31 42.75 -77.68
N GLU A 7 -35.32 43.62 -77.60
CA GLU A 7 -35.28 44.84 -76.79
C GLU A 7 -35.27 44.53 -75.28
N ALA A 8 -36.04 43.52 -74.85
CA ALA A 8 -36.03 43.05 -73.46
C ALA A 8 -34.67 42.44 -73.04
N LEU A 9 -34.04 41.65 -73.92
CA LEU A 9 -32.70 41.10 -73.71
C LEU A 9 -31.62 42.19 -73.63
N ALA A 10 -31.71 43.20 -74.50
CA ALA A 10 -30.82 44.36 -74.46
C ALA A 10 -30.99 45.18 -73.18
N GLY A 11 -32.24 45.38 -72.72
CA GLY A 11 -32.54 46.05 -71.45
C GLY A 11 -31.95 45.34 -70.24
N GLN A 12 -32.14 44.02 -70.13
CA GLN A 12 -31.54 43.22 -69.05
C GLN A 12 -30.01 43.26 -69.06
N LEU A 13 -29.39 43.27 -70.25
CA LEU A 13 -27.94 43.40 -70.37
C LEU A 13 -27.46 44.78 -69.93
N ALA A 14 -28.18 45.84 -70.29
CA ALA A 14 -27.86 47.21 -69.87
C ALA A 14 -27.92 47.38 -68.34
N GLU A 15 -28.94 46.82 -67.69
CA GLU A 15 -29.06 46.82 -66.22
C GLU A 15 -27.89 46.10 -65.55
N ARG A 16 -27.50 44.92 -66.06
CA ARG A 16 -26.35 44.16 -65.56
C ARG A 16 -25.04 44.92 -65.73
N LEU A 17 -24.85 45.60 -66.87
CA LEU A 17 -23.66 46.42 -67.09
C LEU A 17 -23.62 47.63 -66.16
N ALA A 18 -24.76 48.27 -65.90
CA ALA A 18 -24.85 49.38 -64.96
C ALA A 18 -24.58 48.95 -63.51
N GLU A 19 -25.01 47.75 -63.12
CA GLU A 19 -24.67 47.18 -61.82
C GLU A 19 -23.18 46.84 -61.72
N LEU A 20 -22.62 46.23 -62.76
CA LEU A 20 -21.21 45.88 -62.82
C LEU A 20 -20.31 47.12 -62.76
N GLU A 21 -20.70 48.23 -63.42
CA GLU A 21 -19.94 49.48 -63.37
C GLU A 21 -19.97 50.09 -61.96
N ARG A 22 -21.13 50.07 -61.28
CA ARG A 22 -21.23 50.48 -59.86
C ARG A 22 -20.30 49.65 -58.97
N MET A 23 -20.22 48.33 -59.18
CA MET A 23 -19.30 47.46 -58.44
C MET A 23 -17.83 47.78 -58.75
N ARG A 24 -17.50 48.09 -60.00
CA ARG A 24 -16.13 48.47 -60.40
C ARG A 24 -15.69 49.80 -59.79
N GLU A 25 -16.58 50.77 -59.72
CA GLU A 25 -16.31 52.05 -59.07
C GLU A 25 -16.08 51.88 -57.57
N ALA A 26 -16.92 51.08 -56.90
CA ALA A 26 -16.73 50.76 -55.48
C ALA A 26 -15.42 50.01 -55.23
N ALA A 27 -15.05 49.06 -56.11
CA ALA A 27 -13.78 48.34 -56.02
C ALA A 27 -12.57 49.25 -56.22
N ARG A 28 -12.62 50.18 -57.19
CA ARG A 28 -11.60 51.22 -57.37
C ARG A 28 -11.47 52.08 -56.12
N TRP A 29 -12.58 52.53 -55.56
CA TRP A 29 -12.59 53.35 -54.35
C TRP A 29 -12.00 52.60 -53.14
N LEU A 30 -12.39 51.34 -52.92
CA LEU A 30 -11.80 50.50 -51.88
C LEU A 30 -10.30 50.27 -52.09
N GLY A 31 -9.85 50.11 -53.33
CA GLY A 31 -8.43 49.98 -53.67
C GLY A 31 -7.59 51.22 -53.38
N THR A 32 -8.19 52.41 -53.28
CA THR A 32 -7.48 53.64 -52.86
C THR A 32 -7.35 53.78 -51.34
N ARG A 33 -8.01 52.93 -50.57
CA ARG A 33 -7.90 52.94 -49.11
C ARG A 33 -6.61 52.23 -48.68
N PRO A 34 -5.98 52.67 -47.59
CA PRO A 34 -4.85 51.93 -47.01
C PRO A 34 -5.30 50.54 -46.56
N GLN A 35 -4.58 49.50 -46.98
CA GLN A 35 -4.87 48.11 -46.67
C GLN A 35 -3.95 47.60 -45.56
N LEU A 36 -4.56 46.88 -44.62
CA LEU A 36 -3.83 46.21 -43.55
C LEU A 36 -2.95 45.09 -44.14
N GLY A 37 -1.69 45.00 -43.73
CA GLY A 37 -0.70 44.06 -44.24
C GLY A 37 0.03 44.49 -45.51
N GLN A 38 -0.38 45.57 -46.17
CA GLN A 38 0.33 46.18 -47.30
C GLN A 38 0.86 47.57 -46.93
N GLU A 39 -0.02 48.58 -46.88
CA GLU A 39 0.36 49.95 -46.52
C GLU A 39 0.31 50.21 -45.02
N VAL A 40 -0.58 49.51 -44.29
CA VAL A 40 -0.70 49.61 -42.83
C VAL A 40 -0.30 48.29 -42.20
N LEU A 41 0.75 48.30 -41.40
CA LEU A 41 1.15 47.13 -40.63
C LEU A 41 0.37 47.10 -39.30
N GLU A 42 0.01 45.89 -38.86
CA GLU A 42 -0.57 45.70 -37.53
C GLU A 42 0.42 46.15 -36.46
N ARG A 43 -0.10 46.65 -35.33
CA ARG A 43 0.74 46.81 -34.15
C ARG A 43 1.08 45.42 -33.62
N GLY A 44 2.37 45.19 -33.35
CA GLY A 44 2.81 44.02 -32.60
C GLY A 44 2.21 44.01 -31.19
N ASP A 45 2.34 42.87 -30.51
CA ASP A 45 1.85 42.70 -29.15
C ASP A 45 2.44 43.78 -28.22
N PRO A 46 1.62 44.51 -27.45
CA PRO A 46 2.12 45.58 -26.61
C PRO A 46 3.03 45.01 -25.52
N GLU A 47 4.28 45.43 -25.50
CA GLU A 47 5.21 45.04 -24.43
C GLU A 47 4.77 45.69 -23.11
N SER A 48 4.42 44.87 -22.13
CA SER A 48 4.11 45.33 -20.79
C SER A 48 5.40 45.74 -20.08
N LEU A 49 5.60 47.05 -19.92
CA LEU A 49 6.71 47.62 -19.14
C LEU A 49 6.59 47.40 -17.62
N VAL A 50 5.57 46.66 -17.17
CA VAL A 50 5.40 46.29 -15.77
C VAL A 50 6.43 45.22 -15.42
N ARG A 51 7.56 45.67 -14.86
CA ARG A 51 8.57 44.80 -14.26
C ARG A 51 7.96 44.17 -13.01
N GLN A 52 7.39 42.97 -13.15
CA GLN A 52 7.03 42.14 -12.01
C GLN A 52 8.32 41.59 -11.42
N GLU A 53 8.83 42.24 -10.37
CA GLU A 53 9.82 41.60 -9.52
C GLU A 53 9.14 40.41 -8.84
N GLN A 54 9.40 39.22 -9.36
CA GLN A 54 9.16 37.99 -8.59
C GLN A 54 10.13 38.05 -7.42
N GLY A 55 9.65 38.60 -6.30
CA GLY A 55 10.43 38.74 -5.09
C GLY A 55 11.08 37.42 -4.75
N ALA A 56 12.41 37.39 -4.70
CA ALA A 56 13.13 36.26 -4.17
C ALA A 56 12.53 35.92 -2.80
N LEU A 57 12.30 34.63 -2.54
CA LEU A 57 11.75 34.14 -1.28
C LEU A 57 12.55 34.76 -0.11
N ASN A 58 11.96 35.77 0.53
CA ASN A 58 12.56 36.43 1.67
C ASN A 58 12.22 35.60 2.91
N ALA A 59 13.00 34.54 3.12
CA ALA A 59 12.88 33.69 4.29
C ALA A 59 14.02 34.01 5.24
N GLU A 60 13.68 34.60 6.38
CA GLU A 60 14.62 34.74 7.49
C GLU A 60 14.97 33.37 8.07
N LEU A 61 16.20 33.20 8.57
CA LEU A 61 16.67 31.94 9.17
C LEU A 61 15.70 31.35 10.22
N PRO A 62 15.09 32.14 11.13
CA PRO A 62 14.12 31.61 12.08
C PRO A 62 12.90 30.98 11.43
N ALA A 63 12.40 31.55 10.33
CA ALA A 63 11.27 31.02 9.58
C ALA A 63 11.61 29.68 8.92
N LEU A 64 12.83 29.56 8.38
CA LEU A 64 13.32 28.30 7.80
C LEU A 64 13.45 27.21 8.86
N LEU A 65 14.05 27.52 10.01
CA LEU A 65 14.21 26.56 11.12
C LEU A 65 12.85 26.09 11.65
N ARG A 66 11.88 27.01 11.78
CA ARG A 66 10.52 26.65 12.20
C ARG A 66 9.85 25.73 11.19
N ALA A 67 9.91 26.05 9.89
CA ALA A 67 9.35 25.21 8.84
C ALA A 67 9.97 23.81 8.81
N TYR A 68 11.28 23.70 9.05
CA TYR A 68 11.99 22.43 9.16
C TYR A 68 11.50 21.59 10.34
N VAL A 69 11.41 22.18 11.54
CA VAL A 69 10.91 21.47 12.73
C VAL A 69 9.46 21.02 12.54
N ASP A 70 8.61 21.86 11.95
CA ASP A 70 7.20 21.53 11.68
C ASP A 70 7.07 20.42 10.63
N ALA A 71 7.94 20.40 9.62
CA ALA A 71 8.01 19.29 8.66
C ALA A 71 8.44 17.98 9.34
N LEU A 72 9.48 18.03 10.18
CA LEU A 72 9.99 16.87 10.91
C LEU A 72 8.92 16.30 11.87
N ARG A 73 8.23 17.15 12.63
CA ARG A 73 7.14 16.73 13.52
C ARG A 73 6.00 16.04 12.78
N ARG A 74 5.57 16.61 11.64
CA ARG A 74 4.51 15.99 10.81
C ARG A 74 4.95 14.64 10.24
N SER A 75 6.21 14.51 9.84
CA SER A 75 6.74 13.23 9.34
C SER A 75 6.77 12.14 10.41
N ASN A 76 7.20 12.47 11.63
CA ASN A 76 7.28 11.53 12.75
C ASN A 76 5.89 11.16 13.30
N ALA A 77 4.96 12.12 13.36
CA ALA A 77 3.60 11.86 13.82
C ALA A 77 2.82 10.85 12.94
N ARG A 78 3.20 10.73 11.65
CA ARG A 78 2.53 9.81 10.70
C ARG A 78 2.99 8.35 10.81
N ARG A 79 3.99 8.04 11.63
CA ARG A 79 4.45 6.65 11.83
C ARG A 79 4.19 6.22 13.27
N PRO A 80 2.93 5.88 13.64
CA PRO A 80 2.67 5.30 14.94
C PRO A 80 3.51 4.03 15.09
N TYR A 81 4.34 4.00 16.13
CA TYR A 81 5.09 2.81 16.49
C TYR A 81 4.10 1.69 16.82
N ARG A 82 3.99 0.71 15.92
CA ARG A 82 3.24 -0.52 16.14
C ARG A 82 4.24 -1.66 16.26
N PRO A 83 4.52 -2.14 17.49
CA PRO A 83 5.26 -3.38 17.67
C PRO A 83 4.58 -4.49 16.86
N LYS A 84 5.37 -5.35 16.21
CA LYS A 84 4.83 -6.55 15.57
C LYS A 84 4.20 -7.42 16.67
N PRO A 85 2.93 -7.85 16.54
CA PRO A 85 2.37 -8.81 17.47
C PRO A 85 3.19 -10.10 17.37
N ARG A 86 3.83 -10.51 18.47
CA ARG A 86 4.54 -11.78 18.58
C ARG A 86 3.55 -12.83 19.06
N LYS A 87 3.49 -13.97 18.37
CA LYS A 87 2.67 -15.09 18.84
C LYS A 87 3.54 -15.95 19.75
N LEU A 88 3.62 -15.56 21.02
CA LEU A 88 4.34 -16.33 22.02
C LEU A 88 3.55 -17.58 22.36
N TRP A 89 4.24 -18.71 22.46
CA TRP A 89 3.66 -19.97 22.88
C TRP A 89 3.32 -19.96 24.36
N THR A 90 2.10 -20.40 24.66
CA THR A 90 1.63 -20.62 26.02
C THR A 90 2.14 -21.95 26.55
N VAL A 91 2.18 -22.10 27.88
CA VAL A 91 2.52 -23.37 28.52
C VAL A 91 1.49 -24.45 28.19
N GLN A 92 0.22 -24.09 28.07
CA GLN A 92 -0.85 -25.04 27.71
C GLN A 92 -0.65 -25.60 26.29
N GLU A 93 -0.36 -24.76 25.30
CA GLU A 93 -0.07 -25.21 23.93
C GLU A 93 1.13 -26.16 23.90
N ALA A 94 2.13 -25.91 24.73
CA ALA A 94 3.30 -26.77 24.86
C ALA A 94 2.95 -28.12 25.52
N LEU A 95 2.12 -28.14 26.56
CA LEU A 95 1.60 -29.37 27.19
C LEU A 95 0.83 -30.23 26.16
N ASP A 96 -0.13 -29.63 25.46
CA ASP A 96 -0.97 -30.34 24.48
C ASP A 96 -0.15 -30.93 23.34
N ARG A 97 0.91 -30.23 22.90
CA ARG A 97 1.83 -30.77 21.90
C ARG A 97 2.73 -31.86 22.46
N LEU A 98 3.31 -31.64 23.64
CA LEU A 98 4.23 -32.61 24.24
C LEU A 98 3.49 -33.92 24.54
N ALA A 99 2.27 -33.87 25.06
CA ALA A 99 1.41 -35.03 25.26
C ALA A 99 1.15 -35.81 23.96
N ARG A 100 0.83 -35.12 22.86
CA ARG A 100 0.61 -35.75 21.54
C ARG A 100 1.87 -36.42 21.00
N LEU A 101 3.03 -35.78 21.12
CA LEU A 101 4.27 -36.28 20.53
C LEU A 101 4.94 -37.36 21.39
N VAL A 102 4.89 -37.24 22.72
CA VAL A 102 5.47 -38.22 23.64
C VAL A 102 4.76 -39.57 23.56
N GLY A 103 3.46 -39.59 23.25
CA GLY A 103 2.70 -40.83 23.07
C GLY A 103 3.28 -41.76 22.00
N HIS A 104 4.06 -41.23 21.05
CA HIS A 104 4.65 -41.97 19.93
C HIS A 104 6.15 -42.31 20.11
N LEU A 105 6.81 -41.90 21.19
CA LEU A 105 8.25 -42.16 21.39
C LEU A 105 8.49 -43.39 22.29
N PRO A 106 9.06 -44.48 21.75
CA PRO A 106 9.55 -45.60 22.55
C PRO A 106 10.92 -45.33 23.20
N GLU A 107 11.69 -44.36 22.68
CA GLU A 107 13.07 -44.06 23.10
C GLU A 107 13.24 -42.63 23.64
N TRP A 108 14.41 -42.35 24.23
CA TRP A 108 14.80 -41.01 24.68
C TRP A 108 14.87 -40.03 23.50
N GLY A 109 14.14 -38.93 23.59
CA GLY A 109 14.13 -37.85 22.60
C GLY A 109 14.58 -36.52 23.20
N GLU A 110 15.29 -35.70 22.43
CA GLU A 110 15.69 -34.35 22.87
C GLU A 110 14.49 -33.39 22.93
N LEU A 111 14.43 -32.55 23.96
CA LEU A 111 13.40 -31.51 24.17
C LEU A 111 13.18 -30.63 22.94
N GLN A 112 14.26 -30.34 22.21
CA GLN A 112 14.22 -29.47 21.04
C GLN A 112 13.41 -30.04 19.88
N ARG A 113 13.25 -31.38 19.81
CA ARG A 113 12.45 -32.05 18.77
C ARG A 113 10.94 -31.88 18.97
N PHE A 114 10.52 -31.51 20.18
CA PHE A 114 9.11 -31.30 20.51
C PHE A 114 8.64 -29.88 20.18
N LEU A 115 9.55 -29.00 19.75
CA LEU A 115 9.19 -27.67 19.32
C LEU A 115 8.36 -27.69 18.02
N PRO A 116 7.58 -26.65 17.76
CA PRO A 116 6.88 -26.48 16.50
C PRO A 116 7.86 -26.06 15.41
N GLU A 117 7.73 -26.67 14.23
CA GLU A 117 8.59 -26.43 13.07
C GLU A 117 8.39 -25.03 12.47
N THR A 118 7.27 -24.37 12.80
CA THR A 118 6.86 -23.07 12.23
C THR A 118 7.51 -21.85 12.88
N LEU A 119 8.42 -22.02 13.84
CA LEU A 119 9.05 -20.89 14.55
C LEU A 119 10.22 -20.31 13.75
N LEU A 120 9.95 -19.17 13.11
CA LEU A 120 10.94 -18.44 12.30
C LEU A 120 11.70 -17.38 13.12
N ASP A 121 11.08 -16.77 14.15
CA ASP A 121 11.70 -15.72 14.97
C ASP A 121 12.52 -16.35 16.14
N PRO A 122 13.80 -15.98 16.33
CA PRO A 122 14.60 -16.43 17.47
C PRO A 122 13.97 -16.12 18.83
N VAL A 123 13.19 -15.05 18.97
CA VAL A 123 12.49 -14.74 20.23
C VAL A 123 11.37 -15.75 20.49
N GLU A 124 10.57 -16.04 19.47
CA GLU A 124 9.48 -17.02 19.57
C GLU A 124 10.03 -18.43 19.84
N ARG A 125 11.17 -18.79 19.23
CA ARG A 125 11.88 -20.05 19.52
C ARG A 125 12.31 -20.17 20.98
N ARG A 126 12.87 -19.11 21.58
CA ARG A 126 13.25 -19.12 23.00
C ARG A 126 12.04 -19.22 23.92
N ALA A 127 10.94 -18.52 23.60
CA ALA A 127 9.71 -18.60 24.37
C ALA A 127 9.10 -20.00 24.31
N ALA A 128 9.06 -20.62 23.12
CA ALA A 128 8.58 -21.98 22.95
C ALA A 128 9.45 -23.01 23.69
N LEU A 129 10.79 -22.86 23.66
CA LEU A 129 11.70 -23.71 24.46
C LEU A 129 11.39 -23.61 25.95
N ALA A 130 11.21 -22.40 26.48
CA ALA A 130 10.88 -22.19 27.88
C ALA A 130 9.51 -22.80 28.26
N ALA A 131 8.48 -22.58 27.42
CA ALA A 131 7.15 -23.17 27.64
C ALA A 131 7.19 -24.70 27.59
N THR A 132 7.94 -25.29 26.65
CA THR A 132 8.09 -26.74 26.51
C THR A 132 8.89 -27.34 27.67
N LEU A 133 9.89 -26.64 28.19
CA LEU A 133 10.62 -27.06 29.39
C LEU A 133 9.70 -27.10 30.62
N ILE A 134 8.91 -26.04 30.84
CA ILE A 134 7.93 -26.00 31.93
C ILE A 134 6.91 -27.12 31.77
N ALA A 135 6.37 -27.30 30.58
CA ALA A 135 5.44 -28.38 30.27
C ALA A 135 6.03 -29.77 30.56
N GLY A 136 7.30 -29.99 30.20
CA GLY A 136 8.02 -31.23 30.51
C GLY A 136 8.19 -31.45 32.01
N LEU A 137 8.52 -30.42 32.79
CA LEU A 137 8.64 -30.52 34.25
C LEU A 137 7.30 -30.82 34.91
N GLU A 138 6.20 -30.20 34.45
CA GLU A 138 4.85 -30.49 34.93
C GLU A 138 4.42 -31.93 34.61
N MET A 139 4.68 -32.41 33.39
CA MET A 139 4.38 -33.80 33.03
C MET A 139 5.26 -34.82 33.78
N ALA A 140 6.51 -34.47 34.08
CA ALA A 140 7.38 -35.31 34.90
C ALA A 140 6.90 -35.36 36.35
N ARG A 141 6.42 -34.22 36.89
CA ARG A 141 5.79 -34.14 38.21
C ARG A 141 4.52 -34.99 38.29
N GLY A 142 3.72 -35.02 37.22
CA GLY A 142 2.54 -35.88 37.09
C GLY A 142 2.86 -37.35 36.77
N GLY A 143 4.12 -37.73 36.65
CA GLY A 143 4.55 -39.12 36.41
C GLY A 143 4.41 -39.61 34.97
N GLY A 144 3.96 -38.78 34.03
CA GLY A 144 3.74 -39.18 32.63
C GLY A 144 5.05 -39.34 31.82
N ILE A 145 6.12 -38.65 32.22
CA ILE A 145 7.42 -38.68 31.53
C ILE A 145 8.60 -38.71 32.48
N GLU A 146 9.73 -39.19 31.97
CA GLU A 146 11.04 -39.14 32.61
C GLU A 146 11.91 -38.09 31.91
N LEU A 147 12.69 -37.35 32.70
CA LEU A 147 13.65 -36.35 32.23
C LEU A 147 15.07 -36.79 32.60
N ARG A 148 16.01 -36.61 31.66
CA ARG A 148 17.44 -36.87 31.89
C ARG A 148 18.30 -35.74 31.31
N GLN A 149 19.26 -35.28 32.08
CA GLN A 149 20.27 -34.30 31.67
C GLN A 149 21.63 -34.71 32.24
N GLU A 150 22.63 -34.92 31.39
CA GLU A 150 23.93 -35.47 31.79
C GLU A 150 24.94 -34.41 32.24
N ALA A 151 24.82 -33.19 31.71
CA ALA A 151 25.69 -32.07 32.04
C ALA A 151 24.87 -30.78 32.16
N ALA A 152 25.34 -29.84 32.97
CA ALA A 152 24.74 -28.51 33.07
C ALA A 152 24.69 -27.84 31.70
N PHE A 153 23.52 -27.31 31.32
CA PHE A 153 23.26 -26.74 29.98
C PHE A 153 23.43 -27.71 28.79
N GLY A 154 23.59 -29.01 29.07
CA GLY A 154 23.54 -30.07 28.06
C GLY A 154 22.11 -30.36 27.58
N PRO A 155 21.96 -31.22 26.56
CA PRO A 155 20.66 -31.59 26.03
C PRO A 155 19.77 -32.20 27.11
N ILE A 156 18.49 -31.81 27.10
CA ILE A 156 17.46 -32.38 27.98
C ILE A 156 16.75 -33.47 27.19
N LEU A 157 16.82 -34.69 27.70
CA LEU A 157 16.20 -35.87 27.12
C LEU A 157 14.88 -36.16 27.83
N LEU A 158 13.87 -36.54 27.06
CA LEU A 158 12.55 -36.95 27.54
C LEU A 158 12.25 -38.36 27.06
N ARG A 159 11.60 -39.15 27.90
CA ARG A 159 11.03 -40.44 27.53
C ARG A 159 9.68 -40.58 28.20
N ARG A 160 8.73 -41.27 27.55
CA ARG A 160 7.52 -41.71 28.23
C ARG A 160 7.88 -42.69 29.35
N ARG A 161 7.28 -42.51 30.53
CA ARG A 161 7.45 -43.49 31.60
C ARG A 161 6.71 -44.79 31.24
N PRO A 162 7.37 -45.97 31.26
CA PRO A 162 6.68 -47.24 31.09
C PRO A 162 5.91 -47.60 32.37
N GLY A 163 4.57 -47.63 32.28
CA GLY A 163 3.62 -47.78 33.40
C GLY A 163 3.13 -46.40 33.87
N GLU A 164 1.92 -45.97 33.55
CA GLU A 164 0.61 -46.59 33.81
C GLU A 164 -0.23 -46.63 32.52
N ALA A 165 -0.73 -47.81 32.16
CA ALA A 165 -1.84 -47.91 31.22
C ALA A 165 -3.06 -47.26 31.88
N ALA A 166 -3.86 -46.56 31.10
CA ALA A 166 -5.10 -45.92 31.54
C ALA A 166 -5.88 -46.84 32.50
N GLU A 167 -6.23 -46.33 33.68
CA GLU A 167 -7.36 -46.85 34.44
C GLU A 167 -8.57 -46.82 33.50
N GLU A 168 -8.94 -47.99 32.98
CA GLU A 168 -10.24 -48.20 32.37
C GLU A 168 -11.30 -47.87 33.45
N PRO A 169 -12.33 -47.08 33.13
CA PRO A 169 -13.37 -46.81 34.11
C PRO A 169 -14.06 -48.12 34.46
N GLU A 170 -13.94 -48.51 35.72
CA GLU A 170 -14.60 -49.63 36.36
C GLU A 170 -16.09 -49.60 36.02
N THR A 171 -16.51 -50.52 35.14
CA THR A 171 -17.92 -50.77 34.87
C THR A 171 -18.58 -51.21 36.17
N ALA A 172 -19.44 -50.35 36.72
CA ALA A 172 -20.31 -50.65 37.83
C ALA A 172 -21.07 -51.95 37.53
N HIS A 173 -20.69 -53.03 38.23
CA HIS A 173 -21.44 -54.27 38.23
C HIS A 173 -22.66 -54.05 39.13
N ASP A 174 -23.81 -53.94 38.48
CA ASP A 174 -25.13 -53.90 39.09
C ASP A 174 -25.32 -55.13 39.99
N ALA A 175 -25.57 -54.89 41.27
CA ALA A 175 -25.92 -55.88 42.26
C ALA A 175 -27.42 -55.75 42.55
N ALA A 176 -28.21 -56.56 41.85
CA ALA A 176 -29.61 -56.81 42.17
C ALA A 176 -29.82 -58.32 42.35
N ALA A 177 -29.90 -58.73 43.62
CA ALA A 177 -30.51 -59.96 44.09
C ALA A 177 -31.36 -59.63 45.32
#